data_AF-A0A2W7RHQ8-F1
#
_entry.id   AF-A0A2W7RHQ8-F1
#
_cell.length_a   1.000
_cell.length_b   1.000
_cell.length_c   1.000
_cell.angle_alpha   90.00
_cell.angle_beta   90.00
_cell.angle_gamma   90.00
#
_symmetry.space_group_name_H-M   'P 1'
#
loop_
_entity.id
_entity.type
_entity.pdbx_description
1 polymer ?
#
loop_
_entity_poly.entity_id
_entity_poly.type
_entity_poly.pdbx_seq_one_letter_code
_entity_poly.pdbx_strand_id
1 'polypeptide(L)'
;MLFVFPFLIALVCSTAQAQTNSQKSEFKIITIIESVMPNDRGESRIIDSETVVDSVAYATYKTDGSKSRNKEIEREKLRLEKLDQIKLLELYDGIDVSFRNVASNDAMITSKINSMLKEGWSLTFVTTAIESDAGNDDYNGIVITRLFFSK
;
A
#
# COMPACT_ATOMS: atom_id res chain seq x y z
N MET A 1 27.21 36.09 54.64
CA MET A 1 28.18 35.82 53.55
C MET A 1 28.62 34.37 53.72
N LEU A 2 28.02 33.36 53.10
CA LEU A 2 27.77 33.12 51.68
C LEU A 2 29.10 32.96 50.91
N PHE A 3 29.66 31.75 50.96
CA PHE A 3 30.60 31.18 49.99
C PHE A 3 30.33 29.67 49.96
N VAL A 4 29.36 29.22 49.16
CA VAL A 4 29.50 28.82 47.75
C VAL A 4 30.04 27.39 47.66
N PHE A 5 29.08 26.47 47.55
CA PHE A 5 29.17 25.23 46.78
C PHE A 5 29.95 25.47 45.47
N PRO A 6 30.93 24.63 45.12
CA PRO A 6 30.90 24.08 43.78
C PRO A 6 31.46 22.65 43.77
N PHE A 7 30.73 21.70 44.36
CA PHE A 7 31.03 20.28 44.15
C PHE A 7 29.91 19.55 43.36
N LEU A 8 28.96 20.30 42.79
CA LEU A 8 27.79 19.75 42.12
C LEU A 8 27.72 20.01 40.61
N ILE A 9 28.83 20.39 39.96
CA ILE A 9 28.87 20.59 38.50
C ILE A 9 30.17 19.99 37.95
N ALA A 10 30.41 18.71 38.27
CA ALA A 10 31.39 17.90 37.58
C ALA A 10 30.64 16.85 36.76
N LEU A 11 30.46 17.18 35.48
CA LEU A 11 30.68 16.25 34.39
C LEU A 11 29.87 14.94 34.42
N VAL A 12 28.55 15.04 34.23
CA VAL A 12 27.78 13.97 33.58
C VAL A 12 26.96 14.59 32.46
N CYS A 13 27.65 15.25 31.52
CA CYS A 13 27.13 15.42 30.17
C CYS A 13 27.34 14.09 29.44
N SER A 14 26.46 13.12 29.73
CA SER A 14 26.30 11.94 28.91
C SER A 14 25.76 12.42 27.57
N THR A 15 26.65 12.66 26.61
CA THR A 15 26.28 12.81 25.21
C THR A 15 25.60 11.52 24.80
N ALA A 16 24.27 11.51 24.81
CA ALA A 16 23.49 10.52 24.09
C ALA A 16 23.83 10.73 22.61
N GLN A 17 24.85 10.00 22.13
CA GLN A 17 25.05 9.82 20.71
C GLN A 17 23.80 9.10 20.21
N ALA A 18 22.88 9.86 19.64
CA ALA A 18 21.81 9.30 18.83
C ALA A 18 22.50 8.56 17.69
N GLN A 19 22.69 7.25 17.84
CA GLN A 19 23.00 6.38 16.73
C GLN A 19 21.82 6.53 15.78
N THR A 20 22.04 7.27 14.69
CA THR A 20 21.17 7.22 13.52
C THR A 20 21.36 5.83 12.92
N ASN A 21 20.70 4.84 13.52
CA ASN A 21 20.40 3.60 12.83
C ASN A 21 19.63 4.03 11.60
N SER A 22 20.28 3.96 10.43
CA SER A 22 19.58 3.99 9.15
C SER A 22 18.75 2.71 9.13
N GLN A 23 17.58 2.76 9.78
CA GLN A 23 16.63 1.67 9.74
C GLN A 23 16.24 1.52 8.28
N LYS A 24 16.52 0.34 7.72
CA LYS A 24 15.99 -0.04 6.42
C LYS A 24 14.47 -0.07 6.57
N SER A 25 13.79 0.96 6.09
CA SER A 25 12.33 0.99 6.10
C SER A 25 11.83 -0.01 5.07
N GLU A 26 10.92 -0.87 5.50
CA GLU A 26 10.18 -1.76 4.62
C GLU A 26 8.92 -1.04 4.16
N PHE A 27 8.53 -1.23 2.90
CA PHE A 27 7.27 -0.71 2.37
C PHE A 27 6.35 -1.85 1.97
N LYS A 28 5.07 -1.67 2.26
CA LYS A 28 3.98 -2.52 1.80
C LYS A 28 2.88 -1.66 1.18
N ILE A 29 2.23 -2.20 0.16
CA ILE A 29 1.10 -1.55 -0.50
C ILE A 29 -0.13 -2.44 -0.33
N ILE A 30 -1.20 -1.87 0.21
CA ILE A 30 -2.54 -2.47 0.16
C ILE A 30 -3.32 -1.74 -0.93
N THR A 31 -3.91 -2.50 -1.84
CA THR A 31 -4.72 -1.94 -2.93
C THR A 31 -6.19 -2.21 -2.67
N ILE A 32 -7.00 -1.18 -2.78
CA ILE A 32 -8.47 -1.26 -2.74
C ILE A 32 -8.94 -1.00 -4.16
N ILE A 33 -9.72 -1.94 -4.69
CA ILE A 33 -10.41 -1.82 -5.96
C ILE A 33 -11.90 -1.77 -5.64
N GLU A 34 -12.57 -0.70 -6.06
CA GLU A 34 -14.02 -0.56 -5.95
C GLU A 34 -14.58 -0.31 -7.34
N SER A 35 -15.54 -1.14 -7.74
CA SER A 35 -16.20 -1.03 -9.02
C SER A 35 -17.56 -0.33 -8.86
N VAL A 36 -17.92 0.42 -9.90
CA VAL A 36 -19.25 1.03 -10.06
C VAL A 36 -20.09 0.28 -11.10
N MET A 37 -19.66 -0.91 -11.52
CA MET A 37 -20.41 -1.75 -12.45
C MET A 37 -21.64 -2.37 -11.78
N PRO A 38 -22.80 -2.38 -12.44
CA PRO A 38 -24.02 -3.00 -11.90
C PRO A 38 -23.98 -4.54 -11.92
N ASN A 39 -24.83 -5.15 -11.09
CA ASN A 39 -25.10 -6.59 -11.02
C ASN A 39 -23.93 -7.49 -10.60
N ASP A 40 -23.12 -7.07 -9.60
CA ASP A 40 -22.02 -7.88 -9.04
C ASP A 40 -21.03 -8.39 -10.10
N ARG A 41 -20.91 -7.65 -11.21
CA ARG A 41 -19.91 -7.90 -12.25
C ARG A 41 -18.57 -7.27 -11.94
N GLY A 42 -18.55 -6.38 -10.96
CA GLY A 42 -17.32 -5.86 -10.38
C GLY A 42 -16.70 -6.84 -9.42
N GLU A 43 -15.37 -6.84 -9.40
CA GLU A 43 -14.56 -7.61 -8.46
C GLU A 43 -14.01 -6.64 -7.40
N SER A 44 -14.89 -5.92 -6.70
CA SER A 44 -14.47 -5.00 -5.63
C SER A 44 -13.75 -5.75 -4.51
N ARG A 45 -12.49 -5.40 -4.23
CA ARG A 45 -11.62 -6.15 -3.33
C ARG A 45 -10.56 -5.28 -2.67
N ILE A 46 -10.22 -5.60 -1.43
CA ILE A 46 -8.95 -5.24 -0.82
C ILE A 46 -7.95 -6.35 -1.15
N ILE A 47 -6.80 -5.98 -1.70
CA ILE A 47 -5.72 -6.87 -2.12
C ILE A 47 -4.48 -6.55 -1.30
N ASP A 48 -3.96 -7.56 -0.62
CA ASP A 48 -2.69 -7.55 0.10
C ASP A 48 -1.80 -8.69 -0.43
N SER A 49 -0.53 -8.40 -0.66
CA SER A 49 0.46 -9.42 -1.00
C SER A 49 1.37 -9.67 0.20
N GLU A 50 1.44 -10.93 0.61
CA GLU A 50 2.39 -11.39 1.62
C GLU A 50 3.73 -11.82 1.01
N THR A 51 3.89 -11.72 -0.31
CA THR A 51 5.08 -12.22 -1.00
C THR A 51 6.13 -11.13 -1.14
N VAL A 52 7.32 -11.36 -0.60
CA VAL A 52 8.49 -10.50 -0.84
C VAL A 52 9.05 -10.80 -2.22
N VAL A 53 9.11 -9.79 -3.09
CA VAL A 53 9.59 -9.92 -4.47
C VAL A 53 10.88 -9.13 -4.64
N ASP A 54 11.94 -9.78 -5.13
CA ASP A 54 13.15 -9.09 -5.61
C ASP A 54 12.93 -8.60 -7.04
N SER A 55 12.76 -7.29 -7.21
CA SER A 55 12.52 -6.67 -8.52
C SER A 55 13.72 -6.85 -9.48
N VAL A 56 14.94 -7.04 -8.97
CA VAL A 56 16.15 -7.21 -9.78
C VAL A 56 16.08 -8.53 -10.56
N ALA A 57 15.50 -9.57 -9.97
CA ALA A 57 15.31 -10.87 -10.62
C ALA A 57 14.40 -10.80 -11.85
N TYR A 58 13.57 -9.75 -11.95
CA TYR A 58 12.61 -9.54 -13.03
C TYR A 58 12.95 -8.35 -13.94
N ALA A 59 14.08 -7.68 -13.69
CA ALA A 59 14.50 -6.53 -14.48
C ALA A 59 15.10 -6.96 -15.83
N THR A 60 14.72 -6.26 -16.90
CA THR A 60 15.33 -6.42 -18.22
C THR A 60 16.32 -5.28 -18.46
N TYR A 61 17.58 -5.63 -18.74
CA TYR A 61 18.63 -4.65 -19.02
C TYR A 61 18.99 -4.67 -20.51
N LYS A 62 19.07 -3.49 -21.13
CA LYS A 62 19.63 -3.33 -22.47
C LYS A 62 21.07 -2.86 -22.35
N THR A 63 22.04 -3.69 -22.74
CA THR A 63 23.41 -3.25 -23.00
C THR A 63 23.54 -2.79 -24.45
N ASP A 64 24.36 -1.77 -24.69
CA ASP A 64 24.55 -1.16 -25.99
C ASP A 64 25.19 -2.14 -26.99
N GLY A 65 24.64 -2.20 -28.20
CA GLY A 65 25.29 -2.80 -29.36
C GLY A 65 25.26 -4.33 -29.52
N SER A 66 24.79 -5.12 -28.55
CA SER A 66 24.64 -6.58 -28.73
C SER A 66 23.18 -7.00 -28.64
N LYS A 67 22.77 -7.96 -29.48
CA LYS A 67 21.43 -8.57 -29.46
C LYS A 67 21.11 -8.92 -28.01
N SER A 68 20.20 -8.15 -27.41
CA SER A 68 19.85 -8.29 -26.01
C SER A 68 19.50 -9.75 -25.76
N ARG A 69 20.33 -10.50 -25.02
CA ARG A 69 19.91 -11.75 -24.39
C ARG A 69 19.01 -11.35 -23.22
N ASN A 70 17.88 -10.72 -23.55
CA ASN A 70 16.76 -10.58 -22.64
C ASN A 70 16.35 -12.03 -22.38
N LYS A 71 16.58 -12.49 -21.16
CA LYS A 71 15.87 -13.66 -20.66
C LYS A 71 14.40 -13.28 -20.81
N GLU A 72 13.69 -13.87 -21.76
CA GLU A 72 12.27 -13.59 -21.96
C GLU A 72 11.56 -14.06 -20.69
N ILE A 73 11.26 -13.10 -19.81
CA ILE A 73 10.51 -13.39 -18.60
C ILE A 73 9.06 -13.50 -19.03
N GLU A 74 8.57 -14.73 -19.08
CA GLU A 74 7.16 -15.02 -19.28
C GLU A 74 6.36 -14.27 -18.23
N ARG A 75 5.42 -13.41 -18.66
CA ARG A 75 4.59 -12.57 -17.78
C ARG A 75 3.87 -13.39 -16.71
N GLU A 76 3.59 -14.66 -16.99
CA GLU A 76 2.98 -15.59 -16.06
C GLU A 76 3.81 -15.79 -14.79
N LYS A 77 5.14 -15.77 -14.87
CA LYS A 77 6.06 -15.88 -13.73
C LYS A 77 6.10 -14.63 -12.85
N LEU A 78 5.46 -13.53 -13.26
CA LEU A 78 5.29 -12.32 -12.44
C LEU A 78 4.05 -12.41 -11.55
N ARG A 79 3.15 -13.38 -11.78
CA ARG A 79 1.95 -13.54 -10.96
C ARG A 79 2.34 -14.12 -9.60
N LEU A 80 1.91 -13.46 -8.54
CA LEU A 80 2.12 -13.93 -7.18
C LEU A 80 1.08 -14.99 -6.85
N GLU A 81 1.54 -16.13 -6.33
CA GLU A 81 0.67 -17.26 -6.00
C GLU A 81 -0.14 -17.03 -4.71
N LYS A 82 0.37 -16.19 -3.80
CA LYS A 82 -0.28 -15.87 -2.52
C LYS A 82 -0.74 -14.42 -2.48
N LEU A 83 -2.06 -14.24 -2.55
CA LEU A 83 -2.75 -12.96 -2.42
C LEU A 83 -3.85 -13.11 -1.38
N ASP A 84 -3.83 -12.23 -0.39
CA ASP A 84 -4.95 -12.08 0.53
C ASP A 84 -5.95 -11.12 -0.11
N GLN A 85 -7.17 -11.62 -0.33
CA GLN A 85 -8.25 -10.86 -0.94
C GLN A 85 -9.45 -10.79 0.00
N ILE A 86 -9.86 -9.58 0.36
CA ILE A 86 -11.11 -9.33 1.10
C ILE A 86 -12.11 -8.77 0.12
N LYS A 87 -13.24 -9.45 -0.07
CA LYS A 87 -14.32 -8.98 -0.95
C LYS A 87 -14.99 -7.74 -0.35
N LEU A 88 -15.31 -6.80 -1.22
CA LEU A 88 -16.12 -5.62 -0.93
C LEU A 88 -17.42 -5.68 -1.73
N LEU A 89 -18.36 -4.81 -1.38
CA LEU A 89 -19.62 -4.65 -2.10
C LEU A 89 -19.42 -3.66 -3.26
N GLU A 90 -20.18 -3.84 -4.34
CA GLU A 90 -20.20 -2.89 -5.44
C GLU A 90 -20.82 -1.56 -5.01
N LEU A 91 -20.25 -0.45 -5.48
CA LEU A 91 -20.73 0.88 -5.09
C LEU A 91 -22.05 1.25 -5.76
N TYR A 92 -22.39 0.61 -6.88
CA TYR A 92 -23.58 0.86 -7.69
C TYR A 92 -24.49 -0.36 -7.70
N ASP A 93 -25.78 -0.18 -7.42
CA ASP A 93 -26.75 -1.28 -7.34
C ASP A 93 -27.54 -1.51 -8.65
N GLY A 94 -27.22 -0.76 -9.71
CA GLY A 94 -27.94 -0.77 -10.97
C GLY A 94 -28.89 0.41 -11.17
N ILE A 95 -29.19 1.17 -10.10
CA ILE A 95 -30.00 2.38 -10.17
C ILE A 95 -29.18 3.57 -9.69
N ASP A 96 -28.65 3.49 -8.46
CA ASP A 96 -27.93 4.57 -7.80
C ASP A 96 -26.70 4.05 -7.05
N VAL A 97 -25.89 4.98 -6.55
CA VAL A 97 -24.81 4.66 -5.62
C VAL A 97 -25.41 4.18 -4.29
N SER A 98 -25.02 2.99 -3.84
CA SER A 98 -25.47 2.43 -2.56
C SER A 98 -24.61 2.93 -1.40
N PHE A 99 -25.10 3.94 -0.67
CA PHE A 99 -24.42 4.45 0.52
C PHE A 99 -24.25 3.40 1.64
N ARG A 100 -25.12 2.39 1.67
CA ARG A 100 -24.96 1.25 2.59
C ARG A 100 -23.75 0.41 2.22
N ASN A 101 -23.53 0.19 0.92
CA ASN A 101 -22.37 -0.56 0.45
C ASN A 101 -21.09 0.22 0.73
N VAL A 102 -21.10 1.54 0.48
CA VAL A 102 -20.00 2.45 0.85
C VAL A 102 -19.65 2.31 2.34
N ALA A 103 -20.62 2.49 3.24
CA ALA A 103 -20.37 2.40 4.68
C ALA A 103 -19.88 1.01 5.12
N SER A 104 -20.35 -0.05 4.44
CA SER A 104 -19.91 -1.42 4.71
C SER A 104 -18.47 -1.66 4.25
N ASN A 105 -18.11 -1.12 3.07
CA ASN A 105 -16.74 -1.15 2.55
C ASN A 105 -15.80 -0.35 3.44
N ASP A 106 -16.20 0.84 3.89
CA ASP A 106 -15.42 1.67 4.82
C ASP A 106 -15.11 0.93 6.12
N ALA A 107 -16.06 0.16 6.65
CA ALA A 107 -15.84 -0.67 7.82
C ALA A 107 -14.80 -1.78 7.57
N MET A 108 -14.83 -2.42 6.40
CA MET A 108 -13.86 -3.44 6.00
C MET A 108 -12.47 -2.84 5.77
N ILE A 109 -12.38 -1.70 5.09
CA ILE A 109 -11.13 -0.96 4.86
C ILE A 109 -10.53 -0.52 6.20
N THR A 110 -11.34 0.04 7.10
CA THR A 110 -10.94 0.42 8.46
C THR A 110 -10.41 -0.77 9.23
N SER A 111 -11.09 -1.92 9.16
CA SER A 111 -10.64 -3.16 9.80
C SER A 111 -9.25 -3.57 9.31
N LYS A 112 -9.00 -3.53 7.98
CA LYS A 112 -7.69 -3.84 7.41
C LYS A 112 -6.62 -2.84 7.82
N ILE A 113 -6.89 -1.53 7.76
CA ILE A 113 -5.94 -0.51 8.22
C ILE A 113 -5.58 -0.76 9.69
N ASN A 114 -6.56 -1.03 10.55
CA ASN A 114 -6.32 -1.33 11.96
C ASN A 114 -5.49 -2.60 12.15
N SER A 115 -5.63 -3.63 11.31
CA SER A 115 -4.79 -4.82 11.38
C SER A 115 -3.32 -4.46 11.09
N MET A 116 -3.08 -3.66 10.05
CA MET A 116 -1.74 -3.18 9.70
C MET A 116 -1.10 -2.38 10.83
N LEU A 117 -1.86 -1.46 11.43
CA LEU A 117 -1.39 -0.69 12.58
C LEU A 117 -1.02 -1.59 13.77
N LYS A 118 -1.83 -2.62 14.07
CA LYS A 118 -1.54 -3.60 15.12
C LYS A 118 -0.29 -4.44 14.84
N GLU A 119 -0.03 -4.73 13.57
CA GLU A 119 1.19 -5.42 13.12
C GLU A 119 2.44 -4.51 13.15
N GLY A 120 2.26 -3.23 13.52
CA GLY A 120 3.33 -2.24 13.67
C GLY A 120 3.66 -1.47 12.39
N TRP A 121 2.81 -1.55 11.37
CA TRP A 121 2.94 -0.71 10.18
C TRP A 121 2.37 0.67 10.40
N SER A 122 2.95 1.68 9.76
CA SER A 122 2.42 3.05 9.73
C SER A 122 1.89 3.39 8.35
N LEU A 123 0.65 3.88 8.25
CA LEU A 123 0.13 4.43 6.99
C LEU A 123 0.84 5.76 6.70
N THR A 124 1.56 5.83 5.58
CA THR A 124 2.40 6.99 5.26
C THR A 124 1.96 7.76 4.02
N PHE A 125 1.27 7.10 3.09
CA PHE A 125 0.76 7.77 1.90
C PHE A 125 -0.50 7.08 1.37
N VAL A 126 -1.39 7.86 0.78
CA VAL A 126 -2.62 7.38 0.14
C VAL A 126 -2.74 8.07 -1.22
N THR A 127 -3.07 7.29 -2.24
CA THR A 127 -3.37 7.83 -3.57
C THR A 127 -4.52 7.05 -4.19
N THR A 128 -5.33 7.74 -4.98
CA THR A 128 -6.46 7.16 -5.69
C THR A 128 -6.37 7.50 -7.17
N ALA A 129 -6.69 6.52 -8.00
CA ALA A 129 -6.87 6.67 -9.43
C ALA A 129 -8.28 6.21 -9.79
N ILE A 130 -8.84 6.79 -10.84
CA ILE A 130 -10.17 6.47 -11.35
C ILE A 130 -10.00 6.17 -12.83
N GLU A 131 -10.55 5.04 -13.27
CA GLU A 131 -10.71 4.69 -14.68
C GLU A 131 -12.20 4.62 -14.98
N SER A 132 -12.62 5.25 -16.07
CA SER A 132 -13.97 5.19 -16.63
C SER A 132 -13.82 5.15 -18.13
N ASP A 133 -14.60 4.31 -18.81
CA ASP A 133 -14.80 4.51 -20.24
C ASP A 133 -15.73 5.74 -20.42
N ALA A 134 -15.54 6.51 -21.48
CA ALA A 134 -16.26 7.77 -21.72
C ALA A 134 -17.30 7.62 -22.85
N GLY A 135 -17.64 6.39 -23.21
CA GLY A 135 -18.69 6.09 -24.19
C GLY A 135 -20.08 6.54 -23.73
N ASN A 136 -20.94 6.90 -24.69
CA ASN A 136 -22.30 7.41 -24.41
C ASN A 136 -23.22 6.41 -23.68
N ASP A 137 -22.85 5.11 -23.65
CA ASP A 137 -23.60 4.04 -22.99
C ASP A 137 -22.79 3.40 -21.84
N ASP A 138 -21.77 4.10 -21.30
CA ASP A 138 -20.87 3.50 -20.31
C ASP A 138 -21.39 3.58 -18.87
N TYR A 139 -21.40 2.42 -18.21
CA TYR A 139 -21.66 2.23 -16.78
C TYR A 139 -20.48 1.55 -16.08
N ASN A 140 -19.30 1.53 -16.71
CA ASN A 140 -18.13 0.86 -16.22
C ASN A 140 -17.13 1.85 -15.65
N GLY A 141 -16.86 1.73 -14.36
CA GLY A 141 -15.82 2.49 -13.71
C GLY A 141 -15.16 1.68 -12.63
N ILE A 142 -13.89 1.96 -12.41
CA ILE A 142 -13.09 1.34 -11.36
C ILE A 142 -12.35 2.47 -10.63
N VAL A 143 -12.51 2.47 -9.31
CA VAL A 143 -11.73 3.29 -8.40
C VAL A 143 -10.65 2.42 -7.78
N ILE A 144 -9.40 2.85 -7.90
CA ILE A 144 -8.24 2.15 -7.34
C ILE A 144 -7.59 3.05 -6.31
N THR A 145 -7.65 2.66 -5.04
CA THR A 145 -6.96 3.35 -3.95
C THR A 145 -5.78 2.51 -3.47
N ARG A 146 -4.59 3.11 -3.38
CA ARG A 146 -3.37 2.47 -2.84
C ARG A 146 -3.00 3.11 -1.52
N LEU A 147 -2.93 2.27 -0.49
CA LEU A 147 -2.48 2.61 0.85
C LEU A 147 -1.03 2.15 1.01
N PHE A 148 -0.12 3.08 1.22
CA PHE A 148 1.30 2.82 1.42
C PHE A 148 1.59 2.78 2.90
N PHE A 149 2.10 1.64 3.35
CA PHE A 149 2.52 1.41 4.72
C PHE A 149 4.04 1.31 4.78
N SER A 150 4.63 1.83 5.86
CA SER A 150 6.06 1.64 6.17
C SER A 150 6.28 1.14 7.59
N LYS A 151 7.36 0.39 7.79
CA LYS A 151 7.80 -0.13 9.08
C LYS A 151 9.31 -0.03 9.24
#